data_AF-A0A920L249-F1
#
_entry.id   AF-A0A920L249-F1
#
_cell.length_a   1.000
_cell.length_b   1.000
_cell.length_c   1.000
_cell.angle_alpha   90.00
_cell.angle_beta   90.00
_cell.angle_gamma   90.00
#
_symmetry.space_group_name_H-M   'P 1'
#
loop_
_entity.id
_entity.type
_entity.pdbx_description
1 polymer ?
#
loop_
_entity_poly.entity_id
_entity_poly.type
_entity_poly.pdbx_seq_one_letter_code
_entity_poly.pdbx_strand_id
1 'polypeptide(L)'
;MTRFIALFARSQLAFFGLIVLSFILLLAIFTPFLPLNDPNVIDTSNRFKLPFSEGAILGTDHLGRDLLSRLLWGTRLSIAVGLCAAIIAAFIGSAIGITAGYYGGHADNFIMRGVDMLMAFPYILLALAIVAALGPGLMNALIAVAIVNIPFFARNIRGVTIGIVHREFVDAARLSGMSNTKIIITEILPNVFPVIVIAMSTTVGWMILETAGLSFLGLGSQPPQADLGSMLGEARAAIITSPHTSVVPGIMILIIVMAINLVGDGVRDVLDPRLKSGALSTPRSTTEVSKNKSNTGLKNQILLSINALKTEFRIGDRILKAVDDVSLTVDKGQCLGIIGESGSGKSVTALSVMRLVSSPPGVITNGSIDFNGGDLLELSSEDLRAFRGKKISYVFQDPLSTLHPLYTVGQQLSEAIQSNSYVGKSEKNKKALELLKAVRISNPEKD
;
A
#
# COMPACT_ATOMS: atom_id res chain seq x y z
N MET A 1 -15.52 12.40 1.03
CA MET A 1 -15.95 11.25 1.87
C MET A 1 -16.49 10.09 1.03
N THR A 2 -17.43 10.32 0.11
CA THR A 2 -17.99 9.30 -0.81
C THR A 2 -16.95 8.55 -1.64
N ARG A 3 -15.91 9.23 -2.15
CA ARG A 3 -14.83 8.58 -2.92
C ARG A 3 -13.88 7.71 -2.06
N PHE A 4 -13.69 8.08 -0.79
CA PHE A 4 -12.91 7.29 0.18
C PHE A 4 -13.64 5.99 0.50
N ILE A 5 -14.95 6.09 0.79
CA ILE A 5 -15.82 4.95 1.07
C ILE A 5 -15.94 4.04 -0.16
N ALA A 6 -16.09 4.62 -1.36
CA ALA A 6 -16.18 3.85 -2.60
C ALA A 6 -14.87 3.12 -2.98
N LEU A 7 -13.70 3.70 -2.69
CA LEU A 7 -12.42 3.04 -2.89
C LEU A 7 -12.18 1.95 -1.83
N PHE A 8 -12.50 2.22 -0.57
CA PHE A 8 -12.38 1.26 0.52
C PHE A 8 -13.30 0.04 0.31
N ALA A 9 -14.54 0.28 -0.14
CA ALA A 9 -15.51 -0.78 -0.44
C ALA A 9 -15.16 -1.65 -1.66
N ARG A 10 -14.18 -1.26 -2.50
CA ARG A 10 -13.67 -2.14 -3.56
C ARG A 10 -12.82 -3.28 -3.00
N SER A 11 -12.21 -3.10 -1.83
CA SER A 11 -11.53 -4.17 -1.12
C SER A 11 -12.54 -4.89 -0.22
N GLN A 12 -13.05 -6.02 -0.68
CA GLN A 12 -14.00 -6.85 0.06
C GLN A 12 -13.46 -7.25 1.45
N LEU A 13 -12.15 -7.48 1.53
CA LEU A 13 -11.45 -7.83 2.77
C LEU A 13 -11.37 -6.65 3.75
N ALA A 14 -11.04 -5.45 3.28
CA ALA A 14 -11.00 -4.26 4.13
C ALA A 14 -12.39 -3.89 4.65
N PHE A 15 -13.42 -4.02 3.82
CA PHE A 15 -14.80 -3.78 4.22
C PHE A 15 -15.29 -4.81 5.27
N PHE A 16 -14.97 -6.09 5.07
CA PHE A 16 -15.24 -7.12 6.07
C PHE A 16 -14.55 -6.81 7.41
N GLY A 17 -13.25 -6.49 7.37
CA GLY A 17 -12.51 -6.07 8.55
C GLY A 17 -13.14 -4.88 9.27
N LEU A 18 -13.62 -3.89 8.50
CA LEU A 18 -14.29 -2.72 9.05
C LEU A 18 -15.61 -3.06 9.75
N ILE A 19 -16.43 -3.94 9.18
CA ILE A 19 -17.68 -4.40 9.81
C ILE A 19 -17.37 -5.10 11.14
N VAL A 20 -16.41 -6.04 11.11
CA VAL A 20 -16.02 -6.81 12.30
C VAL A 20 -15.46 -5.88 13.38
N LEU A 21 -14.54 -4.99 13.03
CA LEU A 21 -13.96 -4.03 13.97
C LEU A 21 -15.03 -3.09 14.53
N SER A 22 -15.93 -2.58 13.69
CA SER A 22 -17.03 -1.70 14.13
C SER A 22 -17.95 -2.43 15.11
N PHE A 23 -18.28 -3.70 14.84
CA PHE A 23 -19.08 -4.52 15.74
C PHE A 23 -18.39 -4.70 17.11
N ILE A 24 -17.09 -5.00 17.13
CA ILE A 24 -16.33 -5.15 18.38
C ILE A 24 -16.24 -3.82 19.15
N LEU A 25 -16.00 -2.71 18.46
CA LEU A 25 -15.95 -1.39 19.08
C LEU A 25 -17.32 -1.01 19.67
N LEU A 26 -18.41 -1.29 18.96
CA LEU A 26 -19.76 -1.10 19.47
C LEU A 26 -19.99 -1.94 20.72
N LEU A 27 -19.65 -3.24 20.68
CA LEU A 27 -19.74 -4.11 21.86
C LEU A 27 -18.95 -3.53 23.02
N ALA A 28 -17.69 -3.14 22.81
CA ALA A 28 -16.82 -2.60 23.86
C ALA A 28 -17.34 -1.29 24.47
N ILE A 29 -17.98 -0.43 23.67
CA ILE A 29 -18.60 0.83 24.14
C ILE A 29 -19.89 0.54 24.91
N PHE A 30 -20.71 -0.40 24.43
CA PHE A 30 -21.98 -0.75 25.06
C PHE A 30 -21.86 -1.72 26.22
N THR A 31 -20.70 -2.36 26.45
CA THR A 31 -20.44 -3.30 27.56
C THR A 31 -20.98 -2.80 28.91
N PRO A 32 -20.75 -1.54 29.35
CA PRO A 32 -21.23 -1.08 30.65
C PRO A 32 -22.76 -0.97 30.78
N PHE A 33 -23.48 -0.96 29.65
CA PHE A 33 -24.94 -0.86 29.58
C PHE A 33 -25.62 -2.21 29.35
N LEU A 34 -24.85 -3.25 28.99
CA LEU A 34 -25.38 -4.58 28.83
C LEU A 34 -25.68 -5.19 30.22
N PRO A 35 -26.75 -6.00 30.36
CA PRO A 35 -27.10 -6.67 31.60
C PRO A 35 -26.15 -7.85 31.86
N LEU A 36 -24.86 -7.55 32.06
CA LEU A 36 -23.80 -8.51 32.33
C LEU A 36 -23.55 -8.62 33.83
N ASN A 37 -23.19 -9.83 34.27
CA ASN A 37 -22.70 -10.04 35.63
C ASN A 37 -21.42 -9.24 35.88
N ASP A 38 -21.13 -8.87 37.12
CA ASP A 38 -19.86 -8.22 37.45
C ASP A 38 -18.68 -9.14 37.09
N PRO A 39 -17.73 -8.70 36.23
CA PRO A 39 -16.62 -9.52 35.74
C PRO A 39 -15.63 -9.97 36.83
N ASN A 40 -15.73 -9.41 38.04
CA ASN A 40 -14.80 -9.65 39.14
C ASN A 40 -15.40 -10.52 40.26
N VAL A 41 -16.69 -10.85 40.20
CA VAL A 41 -17.35 -11.67 41.24
C VAL A 41 -16.84 -13.09 41.20
N ILE A 42 -16.21 -13.51 42.29
CA ILE A 42 -15.66 -14.86 42.49
C ILE A 42 -16.76 -15.78 43.02
N ASP A 43 -17.01 -16.89 42.32
CA ASP A 43 -17.96 -17.93 42.71
C ASP A 43 -17.32 -19.31 42.59
N THR A 44 -16.60 -19.69 43.65
CA THR A 44 -15.76 -20.89 43.63
C THR A 44 -16.52 -22.21 43.50
N SER A 45 -17.82 -22.22 43.76
CA SER A 45 -18.69 -23.39 43.57
C SER A 45 -19.02 -23.66 42.10
N ASN A 46 -18.92 -22.62 41.26
CA ASN A 46 -19.27 -22.67 39.85
C ASN A 46 -18.05 -22.53 38.92
N ARG A 47 -16.88 -23.05 39.32
CA ARG A 47 -15.64 -23.02 38.50
C ARG A 47 -15.76 -23.91 37.26
N PHE A 48 -15.15 -23.48 36.15
CA PHE A 48 -15.03 -24.27 34.91
C PHE A 48 -16.36 -24.81 34.34
N LYS A 49 -17.46 -24.06 34.52
CA LYS A 49 -18.71 -24.37 33.82
C LYS A 49 -18.46 -24.33 32.32
N LEU A 50 -18.96 -25.33 31.61
CA LEU A 50 -18.86 -25.39 30.16
C LEU A 50 -19.67 -24.26 29.53
N PRO A 51 -19.31 -23.81 28.31
CA PRO A 51 -20.15 -22.92 27.52
C PRO A 51 -21.59 -23.44 27.42
N PHE A 52 -22.56 -22.53 27.36
CA PHE A 52 -24.00 -22.81 27.34
C PHE A 52 -24.58 -23.46 28.60
N SER A 53 -23.84 -23.44 29.72
CA SER A 53 -24.39 -23.82 31.03
C SER A 53 -25.31 -22.72 31.57
N GLU A 54 -26.25 -23.08 32.46
CA GLU A 54 -27.16 -22.12 33.09
C GLU A 54 -26.39 -21.02 33.84
N GLY A 55 -26.66 -19.77 33.45
CA GLY A 55 -25.97 -18.57 33.96
C GLY A 55 -24.54 -18.35 33.44
N ALA A 56 -24.04 -19.17 32.49
CA ALA A 56 -22.68 -19.10 31.97
C ALA A 56 -22.61 -19.34 30.46
N ILE A 57 -22.95 -18.31 29.66
CA ILE A 57 -23.05 -18.40 28.19
C ILE A 57 -21.73 -18.87 27.56
N LEU A 58 -20.60 -18.26 27.94
CA LEU A 58 -19.27 -18.67 27.48
C LEU A 58 -18.53 -19.56 28.49
N GLY A 59 -19.22 -20.00 29.54
CA GLY A 59 -18.62 -20.74 30.65
C GLY A 59 -18.05 -19.83 31.74
N THR A 60 -17.36 -20.44 32.70
CA THR A 60 -16.71 -19.73 33.82
C THR A 60 -15.24 -20.11 33.95
N ASP A 61 -14.45 -19.23 34.55
CA ASP A 61 -13.02 -19.48 34.75
C ASP A 61 -12.69 -20.29 36.02
N HIS A 62 -11.40 -20.38 36.33
CA HIS A 62 -10.86 -21.10 37.49
C HIS A 62 -11.28 -20.52 38.85
N LEU A 63 -11.81 -19.30 38.89
CA LEU A 63 -12.41 -18.65 40.07
C LEU A 63 -13.95 -18.61 39.99
N GLY A 64 -14.54 -19.20 38.95
CA GLY A 64 -15.97 -19.20 38.70
C GLY A 64 -16.53 -17.86 38.23
N ARG A 65 -15.66 -16.94 37.78
CA ARG A 65 -16.10 -15.67 37.21
C ARG A 65 -16.68 -15.90 35.81
N ASP A 66 -17.72 -15.14 35.45
CA ASP A 66 -18.38 -15.25 34.14
C ASP A 66 -17.43 -14.85 33.00
N LEU A 67 -17.19 -15.78 32.07
CA LEU A 67 -16.21 -15.59 31.00
C LEU A 67 -16.70 -14.57 29.96
N LEU A 68 -18.01 -14.47 29.72
CA LEU A 68 -18.59 -13.50 28.78
C LEU A 68 -18.39 -12.06 29.26
N SER A 69 -18.73 -11.77 30.51
CA SER A 69 -18.52 -10.46 31.11
C SER A 69 -17.04 -10.08 31.12
N ARG A 70 -16.16 -10.98 31.57
CA ARG A 70 -14.70 -10.76 31.55
C ARG A 70 -14.18 -10.50 30.14
N LEU A 71 -14.68 -11.22 29.14
CA LEU A 71 -14.28 -11.05 27.74
C LEU A 71 -14.62 -9.65 27.20
N LEU A 72 -15.83 -9.17 27.45
CA LEU A 72 -16.30 -7.87 26.94
C LEU A 72 -15.63 -6.69 27.67
N TRP A 73 -15.45 -6.79 28.99
CA TRP A 73 -14.70 -5.80 29.77
C TRP A 73 -13.21 -5.80 29.43
N GLY A 74 -12.62 -6.98 29.25
CA GLY A 74 -11.23 -7.16 28.83
C GLY A 74 -10.98 -6.63 27.41
N THR A 75 -11.88 -6.89 26.47
CA THR A 75 -11.80 -6.39 25.09
C THR A 75 -11.70 -4.87 25.04
N ARG A 76 -12.53 -4.17 25.82
CA ARG A 76 -12.49 -2.70 25.93
C ARG A 76 -11.11 -2.22 26.39
N LEU A 77 -10.55 -2.87 27.40
CA LEU A 77 -9.25 -2.51 27.97
C LEU A 77 -8.10 -2.80 27.00
N SER A 78 -8.06 -3.99 26.39
CA SER A 78 -6.99 -4.40 25.47
C SER A 78 -6.92 -3.49 24.24
N ILE A 79 -8.08 -3.14 23.65
CA ILE A 79 -8.14 -2.22 22.50
C ILE A 79 -7.67 -0.82 22.90
N ALA A 80 -8.14 -0.30 24.04
CA ALA A 80 -7.77 1.03 24.50
C ALA A 80 -6.25 1.14 24.74
N VAL A 81 -5.65 0.15 25.39
CA VAL A 81 -4.22 0.16 25.71
C VAL A 81 -3.37 0.05 24.44
N GLY A 82 -3.68 -0.89 23.55
CA GLY A 82 -2.92 -1.04 22.31
C GLY A 82 -3.02 0.19 21.40
N LEU A 83 -4.21 0.82 21.33
CA LEU A 83 -4.39 2.06 20.57
C LEU A 83 -3.62 3.24 21.18
N CYS A 84 -3.68 3.41 22.51
CA CYS A 84 -2.91 4.44 23.20
C CYS A 84 -1.40 4.26 23.01
N ALA A 85 -0.89 3.03 23.14
CA ALA A 85 0.51 2.73 22.90
C ALA A 85 0.92 3.09 21.46
N ALA A 86 0.08 2.75 20.48
CA ALA A 86 0.33 3.08 19.07
C ALA A 86 0.33 4.58 18.80
N ILE A 87 -0.60 5.34 19.38
CA ILE A 87 -0.66 6.79 19.23
C ILE A 87 0.60 7.44 19.83
N ILE A 88 1.01 7.01 21.03
CA ILE A 88 2.21 7.55 21.69
C ILE A 88 3.47 7.24 20.88
N ALA A 89 3.63 5.98 20.45
CA ALA A 89 4.78 5.56 19.65
C ALA A 89 4.81 6.26 18.29
N ALA A 90 3.66 6.39 17.62
CA ALA A 90 3.54 7.10 16.35
C ALA A 90 3.86 8.57 16.52
N PHE A 91 3.36 9.24 17.56
CA PHE A 91 3.60 10.65 17.81
C PHE A 91 5.08 10.93 18.09
N ILE A 92 5.66 10.24 19.07
CA ILE A 92 7.05 10.47 19.48
C ILE A 92 8.01 10.01 18.37
N GLY A 93 7.79 8.83 17.81
CA GLY A 93 8.62 8.30 16.73
C GLY A 93 8.56 9.18 15.49
N SER A 94 7.37 9.65 15.07
CA SER A 94 7.27 10.54 13.91
C SER A 94 7.95 11.88 14.17
N ALA A 95 7.83 12.45 15.38
CA ALA A 95 8.53 13.68 15.73
C ALA A 95 10.05 13.51 15.64
N ILE A 96 10.59 12.39 16.16
CA ILE A 96 12.01 12.04 16.05
C ILE A 96 12.41 11.88 14.57
N GLY A 97 11.64 11.14 13.79
CA GLY A 97 11.92 10.86 12.39
C GLY A 97 11.91 12.10 11.51
N ILE A 98 10.91 12.98 11.68
CA ILE A 98 10.83 14.26 10.96
C ILE A 98 12.00 15.15 11.35
N THR A 99 12.34 15.23 12.63
CA THR A 99 13.45 16.06 13.11
C THR A 99 14.78 15.57 12.53
N ALA A 100 15.06 14.26 12.63
CA ALA A 100 16.28 13.66 12.08
C ALA A 100 16.38 13.87 10.56
N GLY A 101 15.29 13.60 9.83
CA GLY A 101 15.26 13.75 8.37
C GLY A 101 15.34 15.21 7.91
N TYR A 102 14.78 16.16 8.65
CA TYR A 102 14.81 17.58 8.30
C TYR A 102 16.19 18.21 8.45
N TYR A 103 16.84 17.98 9.60
CA TYR A 103 18.13 18.60 9.90
C TYR A 103 19.30 17.90 9.22
N GLY A 104 19.21 16.57 9.00
CA GLY A 104 20.26 15.82 8.33
C GLY A 104 21.61 15.83 9.05
N GLY A 105 22.65 15.34 8.37
CA GLY A 105 24.04 15.44 8.80
C GLY A 105 24.32 14.86 10.20
N HIS A 106 24.91 15.68 11.07
CA HIS A 106 25.30 15.25 12.42
C HIS A 106 24.10 15.02 13.36
N ALA A 107 23.06 15.85 13.26
CA ALA A 107 21.86 15.71 14.08
C ALA A 107 21.15 14.40 13.78
N ASP A 108 21.01 14.10 12.49
CA ASP A 108 20.48 12.83 12.02
C ASP A 108 21.29 11.63 12.54
N ASN A 109 22.61 11.64 12.32
CA ASN A 109 23.50 10.57 12.80
C ASN A 109 23.41 10.36 14.32
N PHE A 110 23.34 11.43 15.11
CA PHE A 110 23.23 11.32 16.57
C PHE A 110 21.89 10.71 17.00
N ILE A 111 20.77 11.23 16.46
CA ILE A 111 19.43 10.73 16.76
C ILE A 111 19.30 9.26 16.34
N MET A 112 19.73 8.94 15.12
CA MET A 112 19.60 7.58 14.58
C MET A 112 20.50 6.58 15.29
N ARG A 113 21.67 6.98 15.81
CA ARG A 113 22.47 6.10 16.69
C ARG A 113 21.70 5.67 17.93
N GLY A 114 20.94 6.57 18.56
CA GLY A 114 20.09 6.22 19.70
C GLY A 114 18.96 5.27 19.32
N VAL A 115 18.30 5.52 18.20
CA VAL A 115 17.28 4.64 17.62
C VAL A 115 17.84 3.25 17.31
N ASP A 116 19.02 3.19 16.67
CA ASP A 116 19.68 1.95 16.29
C ASP A 116 20.16 1.15 17.51
N MET A 117 20.61 1.83 18.57
CA MET A 117 20.96 1.21 19.84
C MET A 117 19.76 0.50 20.49
N LEU A 118 18.58 1.13 20.48
CA LEU A 118 17.36 0.50 21.00
C LEU A 118 16.96 -0.72 20.18
N MET A 119 17.08 -0.65 18.85
CA MET A 119 16.73 -1.75 17.94
C MET A 119 17.74 -2.90 17.91
N ALA A 120 18.93 -2.71 18.50
CA ALA A 120 19.91 -3.79 18.65
C ALA A 120 19.43 -4.87 19.64
N PHE A 121 18.55 -4.51 20.57
CA PHE A 121 17.93 -5.46 21.49
C PHE A 121 16.73 -6.13 20.83
N PRO A 122 16.51 -7.45 21.06
CA PRO A 122 15.26 -8.09 20.70
C PRO A 122 14.08 -7.38 21.38
N TYR A 123 13.10 -6.95 20.59
CA TYR A 123 12.01 -6.06 21.04
C TYR A 123 11.27 -6.60 22.27
N ILE A 124 10.98 -7.90 22.29
CA ILE A 124 10.28 -8.52 23.42
C ILE A 124 11.13 -8.54 24.69
N LEU A 125 12.45 -8.75 24.57
CA LEU A 125 13.35 -8.74 25.72
C LEU A 125 13.48 -7.33 26.29
N LEU A 126 13.54 -6.31 25.42
CA LEU A 126 13.55 -4.92 25.83
C LEU A 126 12.24 -4.55 26.54
N ALA A 127 11.10 -4.94 26.00
CA ALA A 127 9.80 -4.72 26.64
C ALA A 127 9.75 -5.37 28.03
N LEU A 128 10.15 -6.64 28.15
CA LEU A 128 10.21 -7.35 29.43
C LEU A 128 11.15 -6.69 30.42
N ALA A 129 12.33 -6.25 29.98
CA ALA A 129 13.29 -5.55 30.84
C ALA A 129 12.74 -4.21 31.36
N ILE A 130 12.05 -3.45 30.51
CA ILE A 130 11.42 -2.18 30.91
C ILE A 130 10.32 -2.45 31.95
N VAL A 131 9.43 -3.42 31.71
CA VAL A 131 8.37 -3.73 32.68
C VAL A 131 8.95 -4.31 33.97
N ALA A 132 9.99 -5.14 33.90
CA ALA A 132 10.67 -5.64 35.09
C ALA A 132 11.28 -4.51 35.94
N ALA A 133 11.79 -3.45 35.30
CA ALA A 133 12.32 -2.28 35.99
C ALA A 133 11.22 -1.37 36.57
N LEU A 134 10.10 -1.18 35.84
CA LEU A 134 8.99 -0.32 36.27
C LEU A 134 8.01 -1.02 37.24
N GLY A 135 8.03 -2.35 37.28
CA GLY A 135 7.07 -3.18 37.98
C GLY A 135 5.89 -3.60 37.12
N PRO A 136 5.18 -4.70 37.48
CA PRO A 136 4.03 -5.17 36.74
C PRO A 136 2.87 -4.17 36.83
N GLY A 137 2.11 -4.04 35.74
CA GLY A 137 0.95 -3.16 35.69
C GLY A 137 0.62 -2.70 34.27
N LEU A 138 -0.65 -2.41 34.04
CA LEU A 138 -1.15 -2.05 32.71
C LEU A 138 -0.47 -0.80 32.14
N MET A 139 -0.28 0.23 32.96
CA MET A 139 0.40 1.46 32.56
C MET A 139 1.86 1.23 32.19
N ASN A 140 2.56 0.42 32.99
CA ASN A 140 3.97 0.12 32.76
C ASN A 140 4.17 -0.74 31.50
N ALA A 141 3.28 -1.72 31.27
CA ALA A 141 3.26 -2.49 30.03
C ALA A 141 2.99 -1.60 28.81
N LEU A 142 2.03 -0.67 28.89
CA LEU A 142 1.76 0.31 27.84
C LEU A 142 3.00 1.15 27.52
N ILE A 143 3.66 1.70 28.55
CA ILE A 143 4.88 2.51 28.39
C ILE A 143 5.99 1.67 27.73
N ALA A 144 6.19 0.44 28.17
CA ALA A 144 7.20 -0.46 27.60
C ALA A 144 6.94 -0.73 26.12
N VAL A 145 5.72 -1.12 25.76
CA VAL A 145 5.31 -1.38 24.37
C VAL A 145 5.46 -0.14 23.51
N ALA A 146 5.06 1.04 24.01
CA ALA A 146 5.21 2.29 23.28
C ALA A 146 6.69 2.63 23.01
N ILE A 147 7.55 2.57 24.03
CA ILE A 147 8.99 2.89 23.92
C ILE A 147 9.68 1.98 22.92
N VAL A 148 9.40 0.68 22.97
CA VAL A 148 10.01 -0.33 22.09
C VAL A 148 9.61 -0.10 20.62
N ASN A 149 8.45 0.51 20.36
CA ASN A 149 7.95 0.76 19.01
C ASN A 149 8.31 2.14 18.44
N ILE A 150 8.73 3.12 19.27
CA ILE A 150 9.19 4.44 18.81
C ILE A 150 10.25 4.35 17.70
N PRO A 151 11.28 3.49 17.79
CA PRO A 151 12.32 3.36 16.76
C PRO A 151 11.78 3.03 15.36
N PHE A 152 10.75 2.18 15.27
CA PHE A 152 10.16 1.78 13.99
C PHE A 152 9.49 2.95 13.28
N PHE A 153 8.72 3.76 14.03
CA PHE A 153 8.14 5.00 13.51
C PHE A 153 9.22 6.01 13.14
N ALA A 154 10.21 6.24 14.02
CA ALA A 154 11.30 7.18 13.77
C ALA A 154 12.05 6.86 12.46
N ARG A 155 12.42 5.60 12.26
CA ARG A 155 13.15 5.18 11.07
C ARG A 155 12.31 5.29 9.79
N ASN A 156 11.05 4.85 9.83
CA ASN A 156 10.16 4.89 8.66
C ASN A 156 9.88 6.34 8.22
N ILE A 157 9.50 7.19 9.18
CA ILE A 157 9.17 8.59 8.95
C ILE A 157 10.39 9.40 8.53
N ARG A 158 11.57 9.12 9.09
CA ARG A 158 12.84 9.70 8.63
C ARG A 158 13.08 9.41 7.16
N GLY A 159 12.93 8.15 6.73
CA GLY A 159 13.19 7.75 5.34
C GLY A 159 12.36 8.55 4.33
N VAL A 160 11.08 8.78 4.65
CA VAL A 160 10.20 9.62 3.82
C VAL A 160 10.55 11.09 3.92
N THR A 161 10.87 11.58 5.11
CA THR A 161 11.21 12.99 5.33
C THR A 161 12.44 13.41 4.51
N ILE A 162 13.50 12.59 4.48
CA ILE A 162 14.70 12.86 3.67
C ILE A 162 14.36 13.07 2.18
N GLY A 163 13.41 12.29 1.64
CA GLY A 163 12.97 12.43 0.25
C GLY A 163 12.10 13.66 -0.05
N ILE A 164 11.56 14.32 0.98
CA ILE A 164 10.71 15.51 0.86
C ILE A 164 11.51 16.79 1.09
N VAL A 165 12.48 16.77 1.99
CA VAL A 165 13.25 17.96 2.42
C VAL A 165 13.99 18.65 1.28
N HIS A 166 14.35 17.90 0.23
CA HIS A 166 15.04 18.40 -0.97
C HIS A 166 14.11 18.68 -2.16
N ARG A 167 12.81 18.91 -1.91
CA ARG A 167 11.84 19.25 -2.96
C ARG A 167 11.76 20.77 -3.15
N GLU A 168 11.52 21.18 -4.39
CA GLU A 168 11.47 22.59 -4.82
C GLU A 168 10.53 23.45 -3.97
N PHE A 169 9.39 22.91 -3.51
CA PHE A 169 8.46 23.66 -2.66
C PHE A 169 9.02 23.95 -1.25
N VAL A 170 9.87 23.06 -0.72
CA VAL A 170 10.56 23.27 0.56
C VAL A 170 11.66 24.31 0.40
N ASP A 171 12.40 24.28 -0.72
CA ASP A 171 13.41 25.30 -1.03
C ASP A 171 12.78 26.68 -1.24
N ALA A 172 11.64 26.75 -1.92
CA ALA A 172 10.85 27.98 -2.06
C ALA A 172 10.38 28.53 -0.70
N ALA A 173 9.94 27.66 0.21
CA ALA A 173 9.56 28.06 1.58
C ALA A 173 10.75 28.63 2.38
N ARG A 174 11.94 28.02 2.24
CA ARG A 174 13.19 28.51 2.85
C ARG A 174 13.59 29.88 2.29
N LEU A 175 13.57 30.04 0.96
CA LEU A 175 13.88 31.30 0.28
C LEU A 175 12.89 32.42 0.63
N SER A 176 11.64 32.07 0.94
CA SER A 176 10.61 32.99 1.41
C SER A 176 10.77 33.41 2.88
N GLY A 177 11.84 32.96 3.56
CA GLY A 177 12.13 33.33 4.95
C GLY A 177 11.31 32.60 6.01
N MET A 178 10.69 31.46 5.69
CA MET A 178 9.97 30.67 6.68
C MET A 178 10.93 30.04 7.70
N SER A 179 10.56 30.06 8.98
CA SER A 179 11.34 29.40 10.03
C SER A 179 11.27 27.88 9.90
N ASN A 180 12.31 27.18 10.37
CA ASN A 180 12.40 25.71 10.34
C ASN A 180 11.15 25.03 10.93
N THR A 181 10.68 25.48 12.09
CA THR A 181 9.48 24.94 12.73
C THR A 181 8.24 25.13 11.85
N LYS A 182 8.11 26.30 11.20
CA LYS A 182 6.99 26.57 10.31
C LYS A 182 7.02 25.64 9.10
N ILE A 183 8.20 25.47 8.48
CA ILE A 183 8.39 24.54 7.35
C ILE A 183 8.05 23.10 7.76
N ILE A 184 8.51 22.66 8.93
CA ILE A 184 8.19 21.31 9.44
C ILE A 184 6.67 21.11 9.56
N ILE A 185 5.97 22.08 10.15
CA ILE A 185 4.53 21.94 10.43
C ILE A 185 3.66 22.14 9.18
N THR A 186 4.02 23.06 8.28
CA THR A 186 3.18 23.40 7.11
C THR A 186 3.56 22.65 5.85
N GLU A 187 4.84 22.34 5.64
CA GLU A 187 5.32 21.71 4.40
C GLU A 187 5.60 20.21 4.60
N ILE A 188 6.28 19.83 5.67
CA ILE A 188 6.76 18.45 5.82
C ILE A 188 5.70 17.55 6.45
N LEU A 189 5.19 17.92 7.62
CA LEU A 189 4.23 17.11 8.37
C LEU A 189 3.00 16.74 7.53
N PRO A 190 2.35 17.65 6.77
CA PRO A 190 1.18 17.28 5.97
C PRO A 190 1.50 16.29 4.83
N ASN A 191 2.72 16.35 4.27
CA ASN A 191 3.18 15.44 3.24
C ASN A 191 3.57 14.05 3.80
N VAL A 192 4.05 13.99 5.04
CA VAL A 192 4.43 12.74 5.71
C VAL A 192 3.27 12.09 6.47
N PHE A 193 2.24 12.87 6.82
CA PHE A 193 1.07 12.43 7.59
C PHE A 193 0.38 11.17 7.02
N PRO A 194 0.15 11.03 5.69
CA PRO A 194 -0.40 9.80 5.14
C PRO A 194 0.44 8.57 5.50
N VAL A 195 1.77 8.68 5.50
CA VAL A 195 2.67 7.57 5.86
C VAL A 195 2.58 7.25 7.36
N ILE A 196 2.45 8.26 8.22
CA ILE A 196 2.24 8.06 9.66
C ILE A 196 0.96 7.25 9.90
N VAL A 197 -0.14 7.62 9.23
CA VAL A 197 -1.43 6.93 9.35
C VAL A 197 -1.33 5.49 8.84
N ILE A 198 -0.67 5.27 7.69
CA ILE A 198 -0.46 3.93 7.14
C ILE A 198 0.36 3.07 8.11
N ALA A 199 1.49 3.59 8.59
CA ALA A 199 2.37 2.88 9.52
C ALA A 199 1.62 2.51 10.80
N MET A 200 0.91 3.48 11.41
CA MET A 200 0.11 3.25 12.61
C MET A 200 -0.96 2.19 12.38
N SER A 201 -1.67 2.24 11.25
CA SER A 201 -2.72 1.26 10.95
C SER A 201 -2.21 -0.17 10.82
N THR A 202 -0.95 -0.34 10.40
CA THR A 202 -0.31 -1.66 10.25
C THR A 202 0.28 -2.16 11.57
N THR A 203 0.66 -1.27 12.49
CA THR A 203 1.33 -1.64 13.74
C THR A 203 0.40 -1.78 14.95
N VAL A 204 -0.78 -1.15 14.96
CA VAL A 204 -1.72 -1.24 16.11
C VAL A 204 -2.05 -2.70 16.46
N GLY A 205 -2.27 -3.56 15.45
CA GLY A 205 -2.55 -4.98 15.68
C GLY A 205 -1.40 -5.70 16.40
N TRP A 206 -0.15 -5.42 16.00
CA TRP A 206 1.04 -5.93 16.68
C TRP A 206 1.15 -5.42 18.12
N MET A 207 0.86 -4.14 18.36
CA MET A 207 0.97 -3.54 19.70
C MET A 207 -0.09 -4.08 20.67
N ILE A 208 -1.30 -4.40 20.18
CA ILE A 208 -2.31 -5.12 20.97
C ILE A 208 -1.80 -6.52 21.33
N LEU A 209 -1.22 -7.24 20.36
CA LEU A 209 -0.68 -8.58 20.59
C LEU A 209 0.49 -8.57 21.58
N GLU A 210 1.39 -7.59 21.49
CA GLU A 210 2.51 -7.42 22.43
C GLU A 210 2.02 -7.11 23.84
N THR A 211 1.06 -6.21 23.99
CA THR A 211 0.45 -5.88 25.30
C THR A 211 -0.23 -7.12 25.89
N ALA A 212 -1.00 -7.85 25.09
CA ALA A 212 -1.62 -9.10 25.53
C ALA A 212 -0.58 -10.16 25.89
N GLY A 213 0.55 -10.21 25.19
CA GLY A 213 1.69 -11.08 25.51
C GLY A 213 2.33 -10.74 26.87
N LEU A 214 2.52 -9.45 27.17
CA LEU A 214 3.03 -9.02 28.48
C LEU A 214 2.02 -9.32 29.61
N SER A 215 0.73 -9.08 29.38
CA SER A 215 -0.34 -9.48 30.32
C SER A 215 -0.39 -11.00 30.53
N PHE A 216 -0.23 -11.79 29.46
CA PHE A 216 -0.15 -13.25 29.54
C PHE A 216 1.01 -13.74 30.41
N LEU A 217 2.13 -13.02 30.41
CA LEU A 217 3.29 -13.29 31.26
C LEU A 217 3.16 -12.73 32.69
N GLY A 218 2.01 -12.14 33.05
CA GLY A 218 1.75 -11.59 34.37
C GLY A 218 2.35 -10.19 34.61
N LEU A 219 2.88 -9.56 33.56
CA LEU A 219 3.54 -8.24 33.62
C LEU A 219 2.61 -7.08 33.25
N GLY A 220 1.44 -7.37 32.67
CA GLY A 220 0.42 -6.39 32.28
C GLY A 220 -0.65 -6.18 33.36
N SER A 221 -1.92 -6.34 32.96
CA SER A 221 -3.08 -6.18 33.87
C SER A 221 -2.98 -7.07 35.09
N GLN A 222 -3.31 -6.54 36.27
CA GLN A 222 -3.25 -7.27 37.53
C GLN A 222 -4.66 -7.62 38.03
N PRO A 223 -4.86 -8.81 38.64
CA PRO A 223 -6.14 -9.18 39.24
C PRO A 223 -6.66 -8.10 40.22
N PRO A 224 -7.98 -7.85 40.27
CA PRO A 224 -9.06 -8.58 39.59
C PRO A 224 -9.29 -8.18 38.12
N GLN A 225 -8.62 -7.13 37.64
CA GLN A 225 -8.89 -6.48 36.37
C GLN A 225 -8.73 -7.44 35.17
N ALA A 226 -9.82 -7.61 34.42
CA ALA A 226 -9.84 -8.42 33.21
C ALA A 226 -9.14 -7.70 32.05
N ASP A 227 -8.24 -8.42 31.39
CA ASP A 227 -7.62 -8.08 30.11
C ASP A 227 -7.50 -9.38 29.29
N LEU A 228 -7.60 -9.32 27.97
CA LEU A 228 -7.59 -10.54 27.15
C LEU A 228 -6.31 -11.36 27.34
N GLY A 229 -5.16 -10.70 27.52
CA GLY A 229 -3.89 -11.37 27.77
C GLY A 229 -3.83 -12.02 29.14
N SER A 230 -4.29 -11.33 30.20
CA SER A 230 -4.28 -11.89 31.56
C SER A 230 -5.27 -13.05 31.69
N MET A 231 -6.44 -12.98 31.04
CA MET A 231 -7.39 -14.09 30.94
C MET A 231 -6.76 -15.32 30.30
N LEU A 232 -6.00 -15.14 29.21
CA LEU A 232 -5.29 -16.23 28.56
C LEU A 232 -4.16 -16.81 29.44
N GLY A 233 -3.46 -15.95 30.19
CA GLY A 233 -2.40 -16.34 31.12
C GLY A 233 -2.94 -17.19 32.28
N GLU A 234 -4.06 -16.76 32.88
CA GLU A 234 -4.77 -17.49 33.93
C GLU A 234 -5.28 -18.86 33.44
N ALA A 235 -5.79 -18.93 32.20
CA ALA A 235 -6.30 -20.16 31.61
C ALA A 235 -5.20 -21.17 31.22
N ARG A 236 -3.92 -20.77 31.20
CA ARG A 236 -2.79 -21.64 30.81
C ARG A 236 -2.73 -22.93 31.64
N ALA A 237 -3.02 -22.85 32.94
CA ALA A 237 -2.97 -24.02 33.84
C ALA A 237 -4.08 -25.04 33.57
N ALA A 238 -5.20 -24.60 32.98
CA ALA A 238 -6.37 -25.41 32.70
C ALA A 238 -6.58 -25.68 31.20
N ILE A 239 -5.56 -25.45 30.36
CA ILE A 239 -5.70 -25.54 28.90
C ILE A 239 -6.07 -26.95 28.42
N ILE A 240 -5.61 -27.98 29.13
CA ILE A 240 -5.90 -29.38 28.79
C ILE A 240 -7.27 -29.81 29.35
N THR A 241 -7.60 -29.38 30.57
CA THR A 241 -8.79 -29.85 31.31
C THR A 241 -10.04 -29.02 31.03
N SER A 242 -9.87 -27.74 30.69
CA SER A 242 -10.96 -26.78 30.46
C SER A 242 -10.56 -25.79 29.35
N PRO A 243 -10.40 -26.27 28.10
CA PRO A 243 -9.85 -25.49 26.99
C PRO A 243 -10.68 -24.26 26.64
N HIS A 244 -11.99 -24.25 26.92
CA HIS A 244 -12.86 -23.10 26.65
C HIS A 244 -12.35 -21.81 27.33
N THR A 245 -11.72 -21.93 28.52
CA THR A 245 -11.20 -20.78 29.27
C THR A 245 -10.06 -20.05 28.55
N SER A 246 -9.28 -20.73 27.70
CA SER A 246 -8.19 -20.14 26.91
C SER A 246 -8.61 -19.84 25.46
N VAL A 247 -9.43 -20.72 24.86
CA VAL A 247 -9.89 -20.59 23.47
C VAL A 247 -10.72 -19.33 23.28
N VAL A 248 -11.60 -18.99 24.23
CA VAL A 248 -12.47 -17.82 24.15
C VAL A 248 -11.69 -16.49 24.08
N PRO A 249 -10.79 -16.16 25.03
CA PRO A 249 -9.98 -14.95 24.92
C PRO A 249 -8.99 -15.00 23.73
N GLY A 250 -8.45 -16.17 23.40
CA GLY A 250 -7.56 -16.34 22.25
C GLY A 250 -8.21 -16.03 20.91
N ILE A 251 -9.44 -16.52 20.68
CA ILE A 251 -10.22 -16.22 19.48
C ILE A 251 -10.56 -14.72 19.42
N MET A 252 -10.89 -14.09 20.56
CA MET A 252 -11.16 -12.66 20.58
C MET A 252 -9.94 -11.83 20.17
N ILE A 253 -8.74 -12.15 20.70
CA ILE A 253 -7.49 -11.49 20.28
C ILE A 253 -7.28 -11.68 18.77
N LEU A 254 -7.44 -12.90 18.26
CA LEU A 254 -7.30 -13.21 16.83
C LEU A 254 -8.23 -12.36 15.97
N ILE A 255 -9.52 -12.29 16.32
CA ILE A 255 -10.51 -11.52 15.57
C ILE A 255 -10.19 -10.02 15.61
N ILE A 256 -9.81 -9.48 16.77
CA ILE A 256 -9.45 -8.06 16.92
C ILE A 256 -8.25 -7.71 16.04
N VAL A 257 -7.15 -8.47 16.17
CA VAL A 257 -5.90 -8.21 15.43
C VAL A 257 -6.14 -8.37 13.92
N MET A 258 -6.89 -9.39 13.51
CA MET A 258 -7.27 -9.60 12.11
C MET A 258 -8.09 -8.43 11.58
N ALA A 259 -9.14 -8.02 12.28
CA ALA A 259 -10.01 -6.94 11.85
C ALA A 259 -9.25 -5.61 11.72
N ILE A 260 -8.37 -5.29 12.67
CA ILE A 260 -7.51 -4.10 12.62
C ILE A 260 -6.55 -4.16 11.43
N ASN A 261 -5.88 -5.29 11.21
CA ASN A 261 -4.94 -5.43 10.09
C ASN A 261 -5.65 -5.30 8.74
N LEU A 262 -6.82 -5.93 8.57
CA LEU A 262 -7.63 -5.80 7.35
C LEU A 262 -8.07 -4.35 7.09
N VAL A 263 -8.47 -3.62 8.14
CA VAL A 263 -8.79 -2.20 8.04
C VAL A 263 -7.56 -1.38 7.69
N GLY A 264 -6.40 -1.69 8.29
CA GLY A 264 -5.13 -1.01 8.03
C GLY A 264 -4.68 -1.16 6.58
N ASP A 265 -4.80 -2.36 6.01
CA ASP A 265 -4.53 -2.60 4.59
C ASP A 265 -5.45 -1.76 3.69
N GLY A 266 -6.74 -1.67 4.03
CA GLY A 266 -7.67 -0.79 3.31
C GLY A 266 -7.34 0.70 3.42
N VAL A 267 -6.89 1.16 4.60
CA VAL A 267 -6.43 2.54 4.81
C VAL A 267 -5.20 2.82 3.96
N ARG A 268 -4.26 1.88 3.91
CA ARG A 268 -3.08 1.94 3.03
C ARG A 268 -3.46 2.05 1.58
N ASP A 269 -4.39 1.23 1.11
CA ASP A 269 -4.84 1.24 -0.28
C ASP A 269 -5.47 2.60 -0.66
N VAL A 270 -6.27 3.19 0.22
CA VAL A 270 -6.93 4.48 -0.09
C VAL A 270 -5.94 5.66 -0.03
N LEU A 271 -4.91 5.55 0.82
CA LEU A 271 -3.90 6.58 0.98
C LEU A 271 -2.74 6.47 -0.02
N ASP A 272 -2.57 5.33 -0.70
CA ASP A 272 -1.54 5.16 -1.72
C ASP A 272 -1.83 6.05 -2.96
N PRO A 273 -0.95 7.02 -3.29
CA PRO A 273 -1.14 7.91 -4.43
C PRO A 273 -1.13 7.20 -5.79
N ARG A 274 -0.55 5.99 -5.90
CA ARG A 274 -0.58 5.18 -7.13
C ARG A 274 -1.99 4.64 -7.43
N LEU A 275 -2.80 4.45 -6.40
CA LEU A 275 -4.19 3.96 -6.54
C LEU A 275 -5.13 5.09 -6.95
N LYS A 276 -4.86 6.32 -6.50
CA LYS A 276 -5.61 7.52 -6.90
C LYS A 276 -5.43 7.92 -8.37
N SER A 277 -4.30 7.60 -8.98
CA SER A 277 -4.04 7.92 -10.40
C SER A 277 -4.70 6.95 -11.38
N GLY A 278 -5.45 5.94 -10.90
CA GLY A 278 -6.09 4.95 -11.76
C GLY A 278 -5.13 3.89 -12.31
N ALA A 279 -3.90 3.80 -11.79
CA ALA A 279 -2.90 2.85 -12.26
C ALA A 279 -3.27 1.37 -12.03
N LEU A 280 -4.36 1.09 -11.28
CA LEU A 280 -4.94 -0.24 -11.10
C LEU A 280 -6.16 -0.55 -11.98
N SER A 281 -6.55 0.31 -12.94
CA SER A 281 -7.34 -0.22 -14.04
C SER A 281 -6.45 -1.19 -14.81
N THR A 282 -6.89 -2.44 -14.99
CA THR A 282 -6.16 -3.42 -15.82
C THR A 282 -5.82 -2.75 -17.16
N PRO A 283 -4.53 -2.52 -17.46
CA PRO A 283 -4.15 -1.84 -18.69
C PRO A 283 -4.70 -2.65 -19.85
N ARG A 284 -5.42 -1.99 -20.76
CA ARG A 284 -5.87 -2.64 -21.98
C ARG A 284 -4.67 -2.91 -22.88
N SER A 285 -4.75 -3.99 -23.66
CA SER A 285 -3.70 -4.38 -24.62
C SER A 285 -3.51 -3.37 -25.76
N THR A 286 -4.49 -2.49 -25.96
CA THR A 286 -4.47 -1.41 -26.96
C THR A 286 -5.18 -0.18 -26.40
N THR A 287 -4.83 1.01 -26.93
CA THR A 287 -5.55 2.25 -26.60
C THR A 287 -7.02 2.14 -26.99
N GLU A 288 -7.91 2.58 -26.10
CA GLU A 288 -9.33 2.74 -26.38
C GLU A 288 -9.58 3.79 -27.47
N VAL A 289 -10.43 3.45 -28.43
CA VAL A 289 -10.86 4.33 -29.52
C VAL A 289 -12.37 4.53 -29.38
N SER A 290 -12.82 5.79 -29.25
CA SER A 290 -14.22 6.16 -29.01
C SER A 290 -14.83 6.95 -30.18
N LYS A 291 -14.34 6.73 -31.40
CA LYS A 291 -14.75 7.46 -32.60
C LYS A 291 -16.03 6.88 -33.23
N ASN A 292 -16.84 7.72 -33.88
CA ASN A 292 -17.86 7.27 -34.84
C ASN A 292 -17.20 6.89 -36.18
N LYS A 293 -17.55 5.71 -36.74
CA LYS A 293 -17.03 5.22 -38.02
C LYS A 293 -17.08 6.31 -39.09
N SER A 294 -15.93 6.64 -39.66
CA SER A 294 -15.81 7.62 -40.75
C SER A 294 -14.93 7.02 -41.83
N ASN A 295 -15.55 6.74 -42.98
CA ASN A 295 -14.87 6.32 -44.21
C ASN A 295 -14.00 7.45 -44.75
N THR A 296 -12.69 7.27 -44.78
CA THR A 296 -11.81 8.08 -45.64
C THR A 296 -10.75 7.17 -46.25
N GLY A 297 -11.08 6.56 -47.39
CA GLY A 297 -10.08 5.98 -48.29
C GLY A 297 -9.37 7.11 -49.03
N LEU A 298 -8.13 7.40 -48.66
CA LEU A 298 -7.26 8.29 -49.41
C LEU A 298 -6.39 7.49 -50.38
N LYS A 299 -6.28 8.02 -51.60
CA LYS A 299 -5.73 7.36 -52.79
C LYS A 299 -4.21 7.13 -52.70
N ASN A 300 -3.82 6.03 -53.34
CA ASN A 300 -2.46 5.55 -53.60
C ASN A 300 -1.41 6.64 -53.81
N GLN A 301 -0.58 6.89 -52.78
CA GLN A 301 0.88 7.15 -52.83
C GLN A 301 1.47 7.55 -51.46
N ILE A 302 0.63 7.91 -50.48
CA ILE A 302 1.05 8.31 -49.13
C ILE A 302 1.31 7.06 -48.26
N LEU A 303 2.40 7.06 -47.47
CA LEU A 303 2.75 5.94 -46.58
C LEU A 303 1.97 6.00 -45.26
N LEU A 304 1.89 7.17 -44.64
CA LEU A 304 1.15 7.43 -43.40
C LEU A 304 0.38 8.75 -43.52
N SER A 305 -0.92 8.74 -43.21
CA SER A 305 -1.76 9.95 -43.13
C SER A 305 -2.50 9.96 -41.80
N ILE A 306 -2.29 11.03 -41.03
CA ILE A 306 -3.03 11.34 -39.81
C ILE A 306 -3.95 12.51 -40.14
N ASN A 307 -5.25 12.37 -39.89
CA ASN A 307 -6.22 13.45 -40.09
C ASN A 307 -6.96 13.72 -38.79
N ALA A 308 -6.95 14.98 -38.36
CA ALA A 308 -7.71 15.50 -37.21
C ALA A 308 -7.63 14.64 -35.93
N LEU A 309 -6.43 14.11 -35.63
CA LEU A 309 -6.22 13.21 -34.49
C LEU A 309 -6.48 13.93 -33.17
N LYS A 310 -7.30 13.31 -32.32
CA LYS A 310 -7.56 13.77 -30.95
C LYS A 310 -7.35 12.65 -29.95
N THR A 311 -6.49 12.89 -28.98
CA THR A 311 -6.16 11.95 -27.89
C THR A 311 -6.26 12.67 -26.56
N GLU A 312 -7.02 12.09 -25.64
CA GLU A 312 -7.33 12.68 -24.33
C GLU A 312 -6.96 11.72 -23.20
N PHE A 313 -6.54 12.27 -22.05
CA PHE A 313 -6.41 11.54 -20.80
C PHE A 313 -7.55 11.90 -19.85
N ARG A 314 -8.32 10.90 -19.42
CA ARG A 314 -9.44 11.05 -18.49
C ARG A 314 -9.00 10.66 -17.07
N ILE A 315 -8.74 11.63 -16.21
CA ILE A 315 -8.24 11.42 -14.84
C ILE A 315 -9.30 11.92 -13.86
N GLY A 316 -10.12 11.01 -13.33
CA GLY A 316 -11.31 11.38 -12.55
C GLY A 316 -12.28 12.18 -13.43
N ASP A 317 -12.66 13.38 -12.98
CA ASP A 317 -13.55 14.27 -13.74
C ASP A 317 -12.79 15.23 -14.68
N ARG A 318 -11.45 15.18 -14.71
CA ARG A 318 -10.63 16.05 -15.56
C ARG A 318 -10.31 15.37 -16.89
N ILE A 319 -10.49 16.13 -17.97
CA ILE A 319 -10.11 15.74 -19.33
C ILE A 319 -8.91 16.59 -19.74
N LEU A 320 -7.77 15.93 -19.96
CA LEU A 320 -6.57 16.57 -20.52
C LEU A 320 -6.49 16.23 -22.01
N LYS A 321 -6.58 17.26 -22.86
CA LYS A 321 -6.38 17.12 -24.31
C LYS A 321 -4.89 17.05 -24.61
N ALA A 322 -4.35 15.85 -24.78
CA ALA A 322 -2.94 15.64 -25.03
C ALA A 322 -2.56 15.84 -26.50
N VAL A 323 -3.49 15.54 -27.40
CA VAL A 323 -3.41 15.82 -28.84
C VAL A 323 -4.77 16.39 -29.24
N ASP A 324 -4.79 17.60 -29.82
CA ASP A 324 -6.02 18.26 -30.26
C ASP A 324 -5.86 18.71 -31.72
N ASP A 325 -6.46 17.93 -32.63
CA ASP A 325 -6.58 18.24 -34.06
C ASP A 325 -5.27 18.21 -34.86
N VAL A 326 -4.46 17.16 -34.66
CA VAL A 326 -3.21 16.99 -35.40
C VAL A 326 -3.46 16.29 -36.75
N SER A 327 -3.01 16.93 -37.83
CA SER A 327 -3.01 16.35 -39.18
C SER A 327 -1.60 16.38 -39.77
N LEU A 328 -1.11 15.26 -40.29
CA LEU A 328 0.20 15.16 -40.95
C LEU A 328 0.23 14.01 -41.94
N THR A 329 1.14 14.09 -42.91
CA THR A 329 1.38 13.05 -43.92
C THR A 329 2.86 12.73 -44.01
N VAL A 330 3.17 11.46 -44.28
CA VAL A 330 4.52 10.99 -44.57
C VAL A 330 4.48 10.16 -45.84
N ASP A 331 5.23 10.57 -46.85
CA ASP A 331 5.39 9.85 -48.11
C ASP A 331 6.48 8.77 -48.03
N LYS A 332 6.49 7.84 -48.97
CA LYS A 332 7.53 6.82 -49.05
C LYS A 332 8.89 7.47 -49.28
N GLY A 333 9.85 7.19 -48.40
CA GLY A 333 11.20 7.78 -48.43
C GLY A 333 11.33 9.13 -47.74
N GLN A 334 10.24 9.68 -47.19
CA GLN A 334 10.26 10.93 -46.44
C GLN A 334 10.58 10.70 -44.96
N CYS A 335 11.31 11.63 -44.36
CA CYS A 335 11.49 11.74 -42.92
C CYS A 335 10.76 12.98 -42.41
N LEU A 336 9.90 12.83 -41.40
CA LEU A 336 9.16 13.92 -40.77
C LEU A 336 9.60 14.09 -39.32
N GLY A 337 9.99 15.30 -38.94
CA GLY A 337 10.30 15.66 -37.55
C GLY A 337 9.16 16.44 -36.89
N ILE A 338 8.80 16.06 -35.66
CA ILE A 338 7.82 16.79 -34.83
C ILE A 338 8.58 17.45 -33.67
N ILE A 339 8.56 18.78 -33.62
CA ILE A 339 9.33 19.60 -32.66
C ILE A 339 8.35 20.39 -31.79
N GLY A 340 8.67 20.53 -30.51
CA GLY A 340 7.86 21.29 -29.54
C GLY A 340 8.37 21.08 -28.11
N GLU A 341 7.90 21.90 -27.18
CA GLU A 341 8.29 21.85 -25.76
C GLU A 341 7.92 20.51 -25.08
N SER A 342 8.57 20.19 -23.96
CA SER A 342 8.18 19.01 -23.17
C SER A 342 6.69 19.07 -22.81
N GLY A 343 5.96 17.98 -22.99
CA GLY A 343 4.51 17.93 -22.76
C GLY A 343 3.62 18.41 -23.92
N SER A 344 4.18 18.90 -25.03
CA SER A 344 3.41 19.37 -26.20
C SER A 344 2.69 18.28 -27.02
N GLY A 345 2.60 17.05 -26.52
CA GLY A 345 1.90 15.95 -27.19
C GLY A 345 2.72 15.10 -28.19
N LYS A 346 3.99 15.44 -28.48
CA LYS A 346 4.84 14.71 -29.47
C LYS A 346 4.81 13.18 -29.32
N SER A 347 5.16 12.69 -28.13
CA SER A 347 5.20 11.25 -27.85
C SER A 347 3.80 10.64 -27.85
N VAL A 348 2.78 11.39 -27.41
CA VAL A 348 1.38 10.93 -27.42
C VAL A 348 0.86 10.80 -28.84
N THR A 349 1.20 11.70 -29.76
CA THR A 349 0.89 11.61 -31.19
C THR A 349 1.50 10.34 -31.79
N ALA A 350 2.79 10.09 -31.55
CA ALA A 350 3.47 8.90 -32.06
C ALA A 350 2.91 7.59 -31.48
N LEU A 351 2.63 7.55 -30.16
CA LEU A 351 2.01 6.40 -29.51
C LEU A 351 0.55 6.20 -29.96
N SER A 352 -0.17 7.26 -30.34
CA SER A 352 -1.55 7.18 -30.83
C SER A 352 -1.61 6.50 -32.20
N VAL A 353 -0.65 6.79 -33.11
CA VAL A 353 -0.49 6.07 -34.38
C VAL A 353 -0.39 4.57 -34.17
N MET A 354 0.37 4.18 -33.15
CA MET A 354 0.56 2.78 -32.83
C MET A 354 -0.52 2.21 -31.92
N ARG A 355 -1.49 2.98 -31.41
CA ARG A 355 -2.44 2.58 -30.34
C ARG A 355 -1.75 1.99 -29.10
N LEU A 356 -0.66 2.64 -28.67
CA LEU A 356 0.16 2.30 -27.50
C LEU A 356 0.07 3.33 -26.36
N VAL A 357 -0.85 4.29 -26.44
CA VAL A 357 -1.15 5.18 -25.31
C VAL A 357 -1.83 4.35 -24.21
N SER A 358 -1.30 4.40 -22.98
CA SER A 358 -1.85 3.67 -21.83
C SER A 358 -3.32 3.98 -21.62
N SER A 359 -4.16 2.94 -21.58
CA SER A 359 -5.61 3.06 -21.50
C SER A 359 -6.16 2.09 -20.46
N PRO A 360 -6.80 2.58 -19.38
CA PRO A 360 -6.92 4.00 -18.95
C PRO A 360 -5.56 4.65 -18.59
N PRO A 361 -5.45 6.00 -18.56
CA PRO A 361 -6.52 6.99 -18.78
C PRO A 361 -6.66 7.47 -20.24
N GLY A 362 -5.81 7.01 -21.16
CA GLY A 362 -5.77 7.50 -22.54
C GLY A 362 -6.90 6.96 -23.43
N VAL A 363 -7.51 7.85 -24.21
CA VAL A 363 -8.56 7.54 -25.18
C VAL A 363 -8.33 8.34 -26.46
N ILE A 364 -8.37 7.68 -27.61
CA ILE A 364 -8.41 8.34 -28.92
C ILE A 364 -9.88 8.66 -29.22
N THR A 365 -10.21 9.95 -29.24
CA THR A 365 -11.61 10.41 -29.35
C THR A 365 -12.01 10.74 -30.77
N ASN A 366 -11.06 11.13 -31.62
CA ASN A 366 -11.34 11.47 -33.02
C ASN A 366 -10.11 11.34 -33.94
N GLY A 367 -10.35 11.46 -35.24
CA GLY A 367 -9.36 11.44 -36.31
C GLY A 367 -9.23 10.09 -37.01
N SER A 368 -8.41 10.00 -38.05
CA SER A 368 -8.09 8.75 -38.76
C SER A 368 -6.58 8.59 -38.89
N ILE A 369 -6.10 7.34 -38.88
CA ILE A 369 -4.67 7.05 -39.05
C ILE A 369 -4.53 6.01 -40.16
N ASP A 370 -4.38 6.46 -41.40
CA ASP A 370 -4.18 5.58 -42.54
C ASP A 370 -2.72 5.21 -42.68
N PHE A 371 -2.43 3.91 -42.76
CA PHE A 371 -1.12 3.39 -43.11
C PHE A 371 -1.23 2.44 -44.30
N ASN A 372 -0.64 2.84 -45.42
CA ASN A 372 -0.62 2.07 -46.68
C ASN A 372 -2.03 1.62 -47.11
N GLY A 373 -3.05 2.47 -46.94
CA GLY A 373 -4.43 2.26 -47.38
C GLY A 373 -5.36 1.59 -46.37
N GLY A 374 -4.94 1.41 -45.11
CA GLY A 374 -5.77 0.88 -44.03
C GLY A 374 -5.76 1.76 -42.78
N ASP A 375 -6.93 2.03 -42.20
CA ASP A 375 -7.07 2.82 -40.97
C ASP A 375 -6.68 1.97 -39.74
N LEU A 376 -5.56 2.32 -39.10
CA LEU A 376 -5.03 1.66 -37.91
C LEU A 376 -5.97 1.77 -36.70
N LEU A 377 -6.88 2.75 -36.68
CA LEU A 377 -7.85 2.91 -35.59
C LEU A 377 -8.97 1.87 -35.63
N GLU A 378 -9.28 1.31 -36.80
CA GLU A 378 -10.34 0.32 -36.99
C GLU A 378 -9.85 -1.13 -36.86
N LEU A 379 -8.53 -1.34 -36.87
CA LEU A 379 -7.93 -2.66 -36.77
C LEU A 379 -8.21 -3.33 -35.40
N SER A 380 -8.38 -4.65 -35.44
CA SER A 380 -8.44 -5.47 -34.23
C SER A 380 -7.09 -5.49 -33.52
N SER A 381 -7.07 -5.90 -32.25
CA SER A 381 -5.81 -6.06 -31.51
C SER A 381 -4.88 -7.11 -32.12
N GLU A 382 -5.43 -8.12 -32.80
CA GLU A 382 -4.66 -9.16 -33.48
C GLU A 382 -4.02 -8.62 -34.76
N ASP A 383 -4.78 -7.86 -35.56
CA ASP A 383 -4.26 -7.23 -36.78
C ASP A 383 -3.17 -6.22 -36.45
N LEU A 384 -3.38 -5.39 -35.42
CA LEU A 384 -2.36 -4.44 -34.95
C LEU A 384 -1.05 -5.14 -34.57
N ARG A 385 -1.10 -6.33 -33.97
CA ARG A 385 0.11 -7.11 -33.66
C ARG A 385 0.86 -7.55 -34.92
N ALA A 386 0.15 -7.84 -36.02
CA ALA A 386 0.79 -8.21 -37.28
C ALA A 386 1.50 -7.02 -37.95
N PHE A 387 0.99 -5.79 -37.75
CA PHE A 387 1.62 -4.56 -38.26
C PHE A 387 2.80 -4.08 -37.39
N ARG A 388 2.63 -4.09 -36.06
CA ARG A 388 3.66 -3.68 -35.10
C ARG A 388 4.86 -4.61 -35.19
N GLY A 389 6.08 -4.06 -35.18
CA GLY A 389 7.33 -4.82 -35.23
C GLY A 389 7.76 -5.27 -36.64
N LYS A 390 6.83 -5.49 -37.58
CA LYS A 390 7.15 -5.86 -38.97
C LYS A 390 7.06 -4.70 -39.96
N LYS A 391 6.05 -3.85 -39.82
CA LYS A 391 5.74 -2.76 -40.76
C LYS A 391 5.93 -1.39 -40.12
N ILE A 392 5.61 -1.26 -38.83
CA ILE A 392 5.82 -0.04 -38.05
C ILE A 392 6.43 -0.42 -36.70
N SER A 393 7.45 0.31 -36.28
CA SER A 393 8.13 0.11 -35.00
C SER A 393 8.28 1.44 -34.28
N TYR A 394 8.27 1.39 -32.94
CA TYR A 394 8.49 2.54 -32.10
C TYR A 394 9.79 2.39 -31.32
N VAL A 395 10.62 3.43 -31.31
CA VAL A 395 11.84 3.50 -30.50
C VAL A 395 11.53 4.37 -29.30
N PHE A 396 11.52 3.78 -28.11
CA PHE A 396 11.20 4.49 -26.87
C PHE A 396 12.33 5.44 -26.45
N GLN A 397 11.96 6.58 -25.87
CA GLN A 397 12.92 7.60 -25.44
C GLN A 397 13.75 7.18 -24.22
N ASP A 398 13.23 6.28 -23.39
CA ASP A 398 13.87 5.84 -22.16
C ASP A 398 13.87 4.30 -22.03
N PRO A 399 15.05 3.64 -22.08
CA PRO A 399 15.14 2.20 -21.93
C PRO A 399 14.85 1.73 -20.49
N LEU A 400 15.07 2.55 -19.45
CA LEU A 400 14.88 2.15 -18.05
C LEU A 400 13.39 2.01 -17.69
N SER A 401 12.52 2.79 -18.32
CA SER A 401 11.07 2.65 -18.17
C SER A 401 10.44 1.57 -19.05
N THR A 402 11.20 1.02 -20.00
CA THR A 402 10.69 0.03 -20.98
C THR A 402 11.09 -1.40 -20.63
N LEU A 403 12.21 -1.59 -19.92
CA LEU A 403 12.69 -2.91 -19.50
C LEU A 403 12.16 -3.28 -18.12
N HIS A 404 11.72 -4.52 -17.97
CA HIS A 404 11.26 -5.05 -16.70
C HIS A 404 12.46 -5.49 -15.83
N PRO A 405 12.65 -4.96 -14.62
CA PRO A 405 13.88 -5.16 -13.83
C PRO A 405 14.04 -6.58 -13.28
N LEU A 406 12.97 -7.39 -13.26
CA LEU A 406 13.02 -8.79 -12.84
C LEU A 406 13.41 -9.77 -13.97
N TYR A 407 13.56 -9.30 -15.21
CA TYR A 407 13.94 -10.14 -16.36
C TYR A 407 15.22 -9.63 -16.99
N THR A 408 16.01 -10.55 -17.56
CA THR A 408 17.24 -10.18 -18.26
C THR A 408 16.92 -9.51 -19.61
N VAL A 409 17.84 -8.73 -20.15
CA VAL A 409 17.65 -8.02 -21.43
C VAL A 409 17.51 -9.02 -22.58
N GLY A 410 18.34 -10.08 -22.56
CA GLY A 410 18.29 -11.17 -23.53
C GLY A 410 16.97 -11.94 -23.52
N GLN A 411 16.36 -12.14 -22.34
CA GLN A 411 15.04 -12.77 -22.23
C GLN A 411 13.94 -11.91 -22.87
N GLN A 412 13.93 -10.61 -22.55
CA GLN A 412 12.94 -9.67 -23.09
C GLN A 412 13.10 -9.49 -24.62
N LEU A 413 14.34 -9.48 -25.12
CA LEU A 413 14.63 -9.45 -26.55
C LEU A 413 14.18 -10.74 -27.27
N SER A 414 14.39 -11.90 -26.64
CA SER A 414 13.97 -13.20 -27.17
C SER A 414 12.44 -13.31 -27.25
N GLU A 415 11.72 -12.73 -26.29
CA GLU A 415 10.25 -12.64 -26.29
C GLU A 415 9.74 -11.77 -27.45
N ALA A 416 10.38 -10.61 -27.68
CA ALA A 416 10.04 -9.73 -28.80
C ALA A 416 10.25 -10.42 -30.17
N ILE A 417 11.32 -11.21 -30.32
CA ILE A 417 11.59 -12.01 -31.52
C ILE A 417 10.53 -13.10 -31.71
N GLN A 418 10.19 -13.84 -30.65
CA GLN A 418 9.18 -14.89 -30.68
C GLN A 418 7.78 -14.34 -31.02
N SER A 419 7.47 -13.13 -30.57
CA SER A 419 6.18 -12.49 -30.83
C SER A 419 6.01 -12.06 -32.29
N ASN A 420 7.11 -11.87 -33.03
CA ASN A 420 7.08 -11.41 -34.43
C ASN A 420 7.37 -12.52 -35.44
N SER A 421 8.08 -13.58 -35.06
CA SER A 421 8.51 -14.64 -35.97
C SER A 421 8.30 -16.03 -35.35
N TYR A 422 7.86 -17.01 -36.14
CA TYR A 422 7.78 -18.41 -35.73
C TYR A 422 9.19 -19.03 -35.78
N VAL A 423 9.94 -18.85 -34.69
CA VAL A 423 11.33 -19.29 -34.58
C VAL A 423 11.47 -20.28 -33.42
N GLY A 424 12.27 -21.33 -33.59
CA GLY A 424 12.54 -22.29 -32.51
C GLY A 424 13.28 -21.65 -31.32
N LYS A 425 13.16 -22.26 -30.12
CA LYS A 425 13.76 -21.73 -28.87
C LYS A 425 15.28 -21.50 -28.96
N SER A 426 16.00 -22.37 -29.67
CA SER A 426 17.45 -22.23 -29.86
C SER A 426 17.79 -21.06 -30.78
N GLU A 427 17.02 -20.91 -31.86
CA GLU A 427 17.26 -19.93 -32.90
C GLU A 427 16.88 -18.50 -32.46
N LYS A 428 15.83 -18.33 -31.64
CA LYS A 428 15.51 -17.01 -31.04
C LYS A 428 16.61 -16.53 -30.09
N ASN A 429 17.17 -17.41 -29.27
CA ASN A 429 18.23 -17.05 -28.31
C ASN A 429 19.53 -16.70 -29.05
N LYS A 430 19.86 -17.46 -30.11
CA LYS A 430 20.97 -17.13 -31.00
C LYS A 430 20.77 -15.75 -31.63
N LYS A 431 19.56 -15.45 -32.09
CA LYS A 431 19.26 -14.16 -32.71
C LYS A 431 19.31 -12.99 -31.72
N ALA A 432 18.82 -13.18 -30.50
CA ALA A 432 18.95 -12.19 -29.43
C ALA A 432 20.43 -11.91 -29.12
N LEU A 433 21.26 -12.95 -29.02
CA LEU A 433 22.71 -12.83 -28.80
C LEU A 433 23.40 -12.06 -29.94
N GLU A 434 23.07 -12.37 -31.20
CA GLU A 434 23.59 -11.65 -32.37
C GLU A 434 23.27 -10.15 -32.31
N LEU A 435 22.03 -9.80 -31.92
CA LEU A 435 21.60 -8.41 -31.80
C LEU A 435 22.33 -7.68 -30.67
N LEU A 436 22.47 -8.31 -29.49
CA LEU A 436 23.24 -7.74 -28.37
C LEU A 436 24.72 -7.52 -28.74
N LYS A 437 25.31 -8.43 -29.52
CA LYS A 437 26.66 -8.27 -30.06
C LYS A 437 26.74 -7.12 -31.06
N ALA A 438 25.72 -6.95 -31.92
CA ALA A 438 25.68 -5.89 -32.92
C ALA A 438 25.66 -4.48 -32.29
N VAL A 439 25.03 -4.33 -31.12
CA VAL A 439 25.03 -3.07 -30.34
C VAL A 439 26.16 -2.99 -29.29
N ARG A 440 27.11 -3.93 -29.31
CA ARG A 440 28.32 -3.97 -28.46
C ARG A 440 28.02 -4.01 -26.95
N ILE A 441 26.98 -4.72 -26.53
CA ILE A 441 26.73 -5.02 -25.11
C ILE A 441 27.84 -5.93 -24.59
N SER A 442 28.36 -5.61 -23.40
CA SER A 442 29.45 -6.36 -22.75
C SER A 442 28.88 -7.62 -22.09
N ASN A 443 29.47 -8.80 -22.34
CA ASN A 443 28.99 -10.09 -21.81
C ASN A 443 27.54 -10.47 -22.18
N PRO A 444 27.18 -10.50 -23.47
CA PRO A 444 25.80 -10.76 -23.93
C PRO A 444 25.26 -12.17 -23.59
N GLU A 445 26.11 -13.06 -23.07
CA GLU A 445 25.74 -14.40 -22.62
C GLU A 445 25.22 -14.41 -21.17
N LYS A 446 25.41 -13.31 -20.43
CA LYS A 446 24.98 -13.12 -19.02
C LYS A 446 23.80 -12.15 -18.86
N ASP A 447 23.54 -11.35 -19.89
CA ASP A 447 22.43 -10.38 -20.00
C ASP A 447 21.23 -10.97 -20.75
#